data_AF-A0AAV0K6W0-F1
#
_entry.id   AF-A0AAV0K6W0-F1
#
_cell.length_a   1.000
_cell.length_b   1.000
_cell.length_c   1.000
_cell.angle_alpha   90.00
_cell.angle_beta   90.00
_cell.angle_gamma   90.00
#
_symmetry.space_group_name_H-M   'P 1'
#
loop_
_entity.id
_entity.type
_entity.pdbx_description
1 polymer ?
#
loop_
_entity_poly.entity_id
_entity_poly.type
_entity_poly.pdbx_seq_one_letter_code
_entity_poly.pdbx_strand_id
1 'polypeptide(L)'
;MQHAVDLMCNFEPEQRITTLMPGELVWWTVEDILFPAVWCYLQVTDDFFGMFWGYLVTKNCGTLCRWRIKEDGVYYVQSKDGALQYQWLYQIPGGGFV
;
A
#
# COMPACT_ATOMS: atom_id res chain seq x y z
N MET A 1 -4.63 18.98 8.72
CA MET A 1 -5.24 18.18 9.80
C MET A 1 -4.97 16.74 9.43
N GLN A 2 -4.21 16.03 10.26
CA GLN A 2 -3.93 14.61 10.03
C GLN A 2 -5.22 13.84 10.32
N HIS A 3 -5.68 13.09 9.32
CA HIS A 3 -6.80 12.16 9.43
C HIS A 3 -6.26 10.74 9.32
N ALA A 4 -6.94 9.78 9.94
CA ALA A 4 -6.58 8.38 9.77
C ALA A 4 -6.87 7.92 8.34
N VAL A 5 -6.07 6.99 7.85
CA VAL A 5 -6.17 6.40 6.52
C VAL A 5 -6.46 4.91 6.63
N ASP A 6 -7.36 4.40 5.80
CA ASP A 6 -7.78 3.00 5.85
C ASP A 6 -7.10 2.19 4.76
N LEU A 7 -6.40 1.13 5.17
CA LEU A 7 -5.67 0.22 4.30
C LEU A 7 -6.28 -1.17 4.35
N MET A 8 -6.44 -1.82 3.21
CA MET A 8 -6.83 -3.23 3.13
C MET A 8 -6.02 -3.93 2.04
N CYS A 9 -5.48 -5.11 2.33
CA CYS A 9 -4.66 -5.86 1.36
C CYS A 9 -5.21 -7.26 1.06
N ASN A 10 -5.02 -7.73 -0.17
CA ASN A 10 -5.61 -8.99 -0.66
C ASN A 10 -4.93 -10.28 -0.19
N PHE A 11 -3.81 -10.18 0.52
CA PHE A 11 -3.03 -11.32 1.00
C PHE A 11 -3.23 -11.62 2.48
N GLU A 12 -3.93 -10.74 3.21
CA GLU A 12 -4.27 -11.00 4.59
C GLU A 12 -5.47 -11.96 4.66
N PRO A 13 -5.43 -12.99 5.53
CA PRO A 13 -6.42 -14.07 5.55
C PRO A 13 -7.86 -13.60 5.84
N GLU A 14 -8.03 -12.41 6.41
CA GLU A 14 -9.35 -11.85 6.75
C GLU A 14 -9.65 -10.51 6.05
N GLN A 15 -8.81 -10.07 5.09
CA GLN A 15 -8.97 -8.78 4.41
C GLN A 15 -9.30 -7.63 5.39
N ARG A 16 -8.56 -7.57 6.51
CA ARG A 16 -8.86 -6.62 7.58
C ARG A 16 -8.53 -5.19 7.12
N ILE A 17 -9.38 -4.25 7.51
CA ILE A 17 -9.07 -2.83 7.40
C ILE A 17 -8.11 -2.48 8.53
N THR A 18 -6.93 -2.00 8.16
CA THR A 18 -5.93 -1.43 9.05
C THR A 18 -6.00 0.08 8.95
N THR A 19 -6.41 0.73 10.04
CA THR A 19 -6.43 2.19 10.14
C THR A 19 -5.06 2.69 10.59
N LEU A 20 -4.48 3.61 9.83
CA LEU A 20 -3.12 4.13 10.03
C LEU A 20 -3.14 5.65 10.20
N MET A 21 -2.14 6.20 10.86
CA MET A 21 -1.89 7.64 10.89
C MET A 21 -0.90 8.05 9.79
N PRO A 22 -1.02 9.27 9.22
CA PRO A 22 -0.05 9.77 8.26
C PRO A 22 1.38 9.74 8.82
N GLY A 23 2.29 9.10 8.09
CA GLY A 23 3.68 8.90 8.49
C GLY A 23 3.99 7.53 9.09
N GLU A 24 2.98 6.74 9.45
CA GLU A 24 3.18 5.37 9.92
C GLU A 24 3.79 4.48 8.84
N LEU A 25 4.59 3.52 9.30
CA LEU A 25 5.25 2.54 8.47
C LEU A 25 4.50 1.22 8.56
N VAL A 26 4.31 0.61 7.40
CA VAL A 26 3.70 -0.70 7.27
C VAL A 26 4.57 -1.58 6.40
N TRP A 27 4.61 -2.87 6.71
CA TRP A 27 5.47 -3.80 6.00
C TRP A 27 4.90 -5.21 6.02
N TRP A 28 5.17 -5.93 4.96
CA TRP A 28 4.72 -7.30 4.77
C TRP A 28 5.88 -8.14 4.27
N THR A 29 5.92 -9.37 4.78
CA THR A 29 6.77 -10.41 4.21
C THR A 29 5.92 -11.20 3.22
N VAL A 30 6.38 -11.30 1.97
CA VAL A 30 5.72 -12.11 0.94
C VAL A 30 6.58 -13.34 0.71
N GLU A 31 6.12 -14.48 1.21
CA GLU A 31 6.90 -15.73 1.22
C GLU A 31 6.76 -16.54 -0.09
N ASP A 32 5.65 -16.36 -0.82
CA ASP A 32 5.39 -17.07 -2.09
C ASP A 32 5.64 -16.20 -3.31
N ILE A 33 6.83 -16.36 -3.90
CA ILE A 33 7.36 -15.55 -5.02
C ILE A 33 6.85 -16.00 -6.39
N LEU A 34 6.13 -17.13 -6.47
CA LEU A 34 5.76 -17.71 -7.77
C LEU A 34 4.73 -16.85 -8.52
N PHE A 35 3.72 -16.27 -7.86
CA PHE A 35 2.71 -15.40 -8.49
C PHE A 35 1.99 -14.40 -7.54
N PRO A 36 2.68 -13.59 -6.72
CA PRO A 36 1.98 -12.68 -5.82
C PRO A 36 1.58 -11.38 -6.55
N ALA A 37 0.38 -11.38 -7.15
CA ALA A 37 -0.32 -10.14 -7.46
C ALA A 37 -0.88 -9.53 -6.16
N VAL A 38 0.02 -9.05 -5.29
CA VAL A 38 -0.35 -8.46 -4.00
C VAL A 38 -0.68 -7.00 -4.21
N TRP A 39 -1.94 -6.65 -3.97
CA TRP A 39 -2.44 -5.30 -4.04
C TRP A 39 -3.09 -4.91 -2.72
N CYS A 40 -3.09 -3.61 -2.47
CA CYS A 40 -3.72 -3.00 -1.32
C CYS A 40 -4.60 -1.85 -1.81
N TYR A 41 -5.80 -1.76 -1.26
CA TYR A 41 -6.64 -0.58 -1.33
C TYR A 41 -6.22 0.38 -0.22
N LEU A 42 -6.16 1.67 -0.56
CA LEU A 42 -5.94 2.75 0.39
C LEU A 42 -6.99 3.83 0.18
N GLN A 43 -7.64 4.22 1.27
CA GLN A 43 -8.46 5.42 1.34
C GLN A 43 -7.75 6.44 2.22
N VAL A 44 -7.24 7.49 1.59
CA VAL A 44 -6.64 8.62 2.29
C VAL A 44 -7.75 9.58 2.68
N THR A 45 -8.53 10.04 1.70
CA THR A 45 -9.78 10.79 1.93
C THR A 45 -10.92 10.18 1.12
N ASP A 46 -12.15 10.64 1.35
CA ASP A 46 -13.32 10.23 0.57
C ASP A 46 -13.18 10.48 -0.93
N ASP A 47 -12.37 11.48 -1.32
CA ASP A 47 -12.08 11.84 -2.72
C ASP A 47 -10.71 11.33 -3.20
N PHE A 48 -9.86 10.83 -2.30
CA PHE A 48 -8.50 10.38 -2.61
C PHE A 48 -8.29 8.96 -2.08
N PHE A 49 -8.68 8.01 -2.93
CA PHE A 49 -8.53 6.58 -2.68
C PHE A 49 -8.11 5.85 -3.96
N GLY A 50 -7.63 4.62 -3.81
CA GLY A 50 -7.28 3.79 -4.93
C GLY A 50 -6.53 2.54 -4.54
N MET A 51 -5.98 1.86 -5.53
CA MET A 51 -5.19 0.65 -5.34
C MET A 51 -3.71 0.93 -5.55
N PHE A 52 -2.86 0.20 -4.83
CA PHE A 52 -1.44 0.13 -5.09
C PHE A 52 -0.94 -1.30 -4.96
N TRP A 53 0.24 -1.57 -5.50
CA TRP A 53 0.84 -2.89 -5.41
C TRP A 53 1.64 -3.01 -4.11
N GLY A 54 1.17 -3.84 -3.17
CA GLY A 54 1.91 -4.15 -1.94
C GLY A 54 3.18 -4.98 -2.19
N TYR A 55 3.24 -5.66 -3.35
CA TYR A 55 4.44 -6.31 -3.89
C TYR A 55 4.58 -6.04 -5.39
N LEU A 56 5.80 -5.73 -5.84
CA LEU A 56 6.14 -5.61 -7.26
C LEU A 56 7.49 -6.28 -7.53
N VAL A 57 7.48 -7.32 -8.37
CA VAL A 57 8.72 -7.96 -8.87
C VAL A 57 9.66 -6.91 -9.48
N THR A 58 9.12 -5.93 -10.21
CA THR A 58 9.90 -4.87 -10.86
C THR A 58 10.57 -3.91 -9.87
N LYS A 59 10.07 -3.81 -8.64
CA LYS A 59 10.68 -2.97 -7.58
C LYS A 59 11.79 -3.70 -6.84
N ASN A 60 12.02 -4.99 -7.13
CA ASN A 60 13.08 -5.81 -6.56
C ASN A 60 13.09 -5.78 -5.02
N CYS A 61 11.92 -5.54 -4.40
CA CYS A 61 11.74 -5.77 -2.98
C CYS A 61 11.76 -7.29 -2.84
N GLY A 62 12.77 -7.82 -2.12
CA GLY A 62 12.99 -9.26 -2.02
C GLY A 62 11.86 -9.94 -1.24
N THR A 63 12.15 -10.43 -0.05
CA THR A 63 11.14 -11.04 0.84
C THR A 63 10.37 -10.03 1.67
N LEU A 64 10.91 -8.82 1.90
CA LEU A 64 10.31 -7.78 2.73
C LEU A 64 10.12 -6.48 1.93
N CYS A 65 8.87 -6.04 1.78
CA CYS A 65 8.51 -4.77 1.15
C CYS A 65 7.98 -3.82 2.22
N ARG A 66 8.56 -2.62 2.30
CA ARG A 66 8.22 -1.59 3.29
C ARG A 66 7.53 -0.43 2.60
N TRP A 67 6.43 0.01 3.18
CA TRP A 67 5.62 1.11 2.67
C TRP A 67 5.45 2.16 3.77
N ARG A 68 5.48 3.43 3.37
CA ARG A 68 5.12 4.56 4.22
C ARG A 68 3.90 5.21 3.62
N ILE A 69 2.86 5.39 4.43
CA ILE A 69 1.65 6.08 4.01
C ILE A 69 1.72 7.53 4.50
N LYS A 70 1.38 8.48 3.65
CA LYS A 70 1.32 9.91 3.96
C LYS A 70 0.01 10.50 3.46
N GLU A 71 -0.24 11.76 3.82
CA GLU A 71 -1.44 12.52 3.40
C GLU A 71 -1.59 12.64 1.86
N ASP A 72 -0.51 12.48 1.11
CA ASP A 72 -0.44 12.61 -0.36
C ASP A 72 -0.23 11.27 -1.09
N GLY A 73 -0.27 10.14 -0.37
CA GLY A 73 -0.31 8.81 -0.96
C GLY A 73 0.70 7.83 -0.37
N VAL A 74 1.18 6.92 -1.22
CA VAL A 74 1.96 5.74 -0.81
C VAL A 74 3.39 5.83 -1.29
N TYR A 75 4.32 5.53 -0.39
CA TYR A 75 5.75 5.58 -0.64
C TYR A 75 6.38 4.23 -0.37
N TYR A 76 6.99 3.65 -1.39
CA TYR A 76 7.87 2.49 -1.25
C TYR A 76 9.17 2.91 -0.54
N VAL A 77 9.56 2.20 0.51
CA VAL A 77 10.84 2.40 1.19
C VAL A 77 11.85 1.39 0.67
N GLN A 78 12.80 1.85 -0.14
CA GLN A 78 13.82 0.97 -0.70
C GLN A 78 14.80 0.53 0.39
N SER A 79 14.94 -0.79 0.56
CA SER A 79 15.64 -1.40 1.71
C SER A 79 17.14 -1.12 1.78
N LYS A 80 17.78 -0.77 0.66
CA LYS A 80 19.24 -0.60 0.59
C LYS A 80 19.71 0.76 1.13
N ASP A 81 18.96 1.83 0.88
CA ASP A 81 19.43 3.19 1.13
C ASP A 81 18.43 4.04 1.95
N GLY A 82 17.26 3.48 2.30
CA GLY A 82 16.19 4.19 3.00
C GLY A 82 15.47 5.24 2.13
N ALA A 83 15.81 5.32 0.84
CA ALA A 83 15.17 6.23 -0.11
C ALA A 83 13.69 5.90 -0.29
N LEU A 84 12.85 6.93 -0.24
CA LEU A 84 11.42 6.82 -0.50
C LEU A 84 11.17 6.99 -2.00
N GLN A 85 10.51 6.01 -2.63
CA GLN A 85 9.98 6.14 -3.98
C GLN A 85 8.47 6.26 -3.93
N TYR A 86 7.92 7.33 -4.52
CA TYR A 86 6.49 7.49 -4.65
C TYR A 86 5.89 6.37 -5.52
N GLN A 87 4.74 5.85 -5.11
CA GLN A 87 3.88 5.01 -5.94
C GLN A 87 2.53 5.70 -6.08
N TRP A 88 2.18 5.99 -7.33
CA TRP A 88 0.84 6.51 -7.64
C TRP A 88 -0.21 5.48 -7.25
N LEU A 89 -1.25 5.97 -6.55
CA LEU A 89 -2.48 5.22 -6.40
C LEU A 89 -3.16 5.12 -7.76
N TYR A 90 -3.51 3.90 -8.15
CA TYR A 90 -4.43 3.68 -9.26
C TYR A 90 -5.82 4.05 -8.76
N GLN A 91 -6.24 5.28 -9.05
CA GLN A 91 -7.60 5.74 -8.76
C GLN A 91 -8.58 4.88 -9.55
N ILE A 92 -9.57 4.33 -8.86
CA ILE A 92 -10.65 3.56 -9.48
C ILE A 92 -11.69 4.59 -9.98
N PRO A 93 -11.88 4.78 -11.30
CA PRO A 93 -12.84 5.76 -11.79
C PRO A 93 -14.27 5.29 -11.48
N GLY A 94 -15.06 6.14 -10.80
CA GLY A 94 -16.49 5.90 -10.56
C GLY A 94 -16.79 5.01 -9.36
N GLY A 95 -16.47 5.50 -8.15
CA GLY A 95 -16.80 4.86 -6.87
C GLY A 95 -18.18 4.22 -6.84
N GLY A 96 -18.18 2.90 -6.93
CA GLY A 96 -19.35 2.03 -6.87
C GLY A 96 -18.85 0.63 -6.60
N PHE A 97 -18.78 0.27 -5.31
CA PHE A 97 -18.62 -1.11 -4.90
C PHE A 97 -19.85 -1.88 -5.39
N VAL A 98 -19.64 -2.96 -6.14
CA VAL A 98 -20.67 -3.99 -6.38
C VAL A 98 -20.63 -4.99 -5.24
#